data_AF-A0A1F6C968-F1
#
_entry.id   AF-A0A1F6C968-F1
#
_cell.length_a   1.000
_cell.length_b   1.000
_cell.length_c   1.000
_cell.angle_alpha   90.00
_cell.angle_beta   90.00
_cell.angle_gamma   90.00
#
_symmetry.space_group_name_H-M   'P 1'
#
loop_
_entity.id
_entity.type
_entity.pdbx_description
1 polymer ?
#
loop_
_entity_poly.entity_id
_entity_poly.type
_entity_poly.pdbx_seq_one_letter_code
_entity_poly.pdbx_strand_id
1 'polypeptide(L)' 'MAEEMTVRHLYPPSEDRVRVKLIKNTKGYGWEVTASGKDADEALDLLREVERRVREEFGGAET' A
#
# COMPACT_ATOMS: atom_id res chain seq x y z
N MET A 1 8.94 -35.06 24.20
CA MET A 1 7.96 -34.99 23.09
C MET A 1 7.94 -33.53 22.68
N ALA A 2 8.46 -33.20 21.50
CA ALA A 2 8.63 -31.80 21.08
C ALA A 2 7.32 -31.29 20.48
N GLU A 3 6.75 -30.25 21.08
CA GLU A 3 5.53 -29.63 20.60
C GLU A 3 5.83 -28.82 19.34
N GLU A 4 5.33 -29.29 18.19
CA GLU A 4 5.42 -28.58 16.90
C GLU A 4 4.58 -27.32 16.94
N MET A 5 5.24 -26.18 17.16
CA MET A 5 4.65 -24.86 17.12
C MET A 5 4.35 -24.48 15.66
N THR A 6 3.13 -24.79 15.21
CA THR A 6 2.68 -24.48 13.85
C THR A 6 2.28 -23.01 13.75
N VAL A 7 3.17 -22.17 13.22
CA VAL A 7 2.85 -20.78 12.87
C VAL A 7 1.95 -20.79 11.63
N ARG A 8 0.64 -20.67 11.83
CA ARG A 8 -0.32 -20.46 10.75
C ARG A 8 -0.29 -18.99 10.35
N HIS A 9 0.31 -18.68 9.20
CA HIS A 9 0.09 -17.38 8.55
C HIS A 9 -1.38 -17.31 8.13
N LEU A 10 -2.18 -16.64 8.95
CA LEU A 10 -3.50 -16.16 8.56
C LEU A 10 -3.27 -15.05 7.53
N TYR A 11 -3.25 -15.42 6.25
CA TYR A 11 -3.50 -14.44 5.20
C TYR A 11 -5.01 -14.17 5.22
N PRO A 12 -5.49 -13.02 5.73
CA PRO A 12 -6.88 -12.65 5.48
C PRO A 12 -7.12 -12.70 3.96
N PRO A 13 -8.34 -12.98 3.49
CA PRO A 13 -8.65 -12.78 2.09
C PRO A 13 -8.22 -11.35 1.75
N SER A 14 -7.31 -11.21 0.78
CA SER A 14 -6.79 -9.92 0.35
C SER A 14 -7.92 -9.15 -0.34
N GLU A 15 -8.84 -8.61 0.45
CA GLU A 15 -9.84 -7.61 0.05
C GLU A 15 -9.25 -6.19 0.09
N ASP A 16 -7.95 -6.04 0.37
CA ASP A 16 -7.24 -4.77 0.24
C ASP A 16 -7.17 -4.39 -1.25
N ARG A 17 -8.20 -3.68 -1.70
CA ARG A 17 -8.27 -3.07 -3.04
C ARG A 17 -7.15 -2.06 -3.27
N VAL A 18 -6.54 -1.55 -2.20
CA VAL A 18 -5.45 -0.58 -2.26
C VAL A 18 -4.46 -0.84 -1.11
N ARG A 19 -3.17 -0.88 -1.45
CA ARG A 19 -2.05 -0.86 -0.51
C ARG A 19 -1.15 0.34 -0.79
N VAL A 20 -0.84 1.10 0.25
CA VAL A 20 0.13 2.21 0.18
C VAL A 20 1.30 1.91 1.10
N LYS A 21 2.51 2.01 0.57
CA LYS A 21 3.76 1.86 1.34
C LYS A 21 4.52 3.18 1.30
N LEU A 22 4.56 3.86 2.44
CA LEU A 22 5.38 5.06 2.63
C LEU A 22 6.81 4.66 3.02
N ILE A 23 7.79 5.26 2.35
CA ILE A 23 9.22 5.04 2.56
C ILE A 23 9.85 6.39 2.88
N LYS A 24 10.11 6.64 4.16
CA LYS A 24 10.85 7.84 4.59
C LYS A 24 12.35 7.66 4.35
N ASN A 25 12.94 8.57 3.60
CA ASN A 25 14.37 8.64 3.36
C ASN A 25 14.96 9.93 3.97
N THR A 26 16.28 10.03 4.04
CA THR A 26 16.98 11.23 4.56
C THR A 26 16.74 12.49 3.72
N LYS A 27 16.23 12.35 2.49
CA LYS A 27 15.90 13.46 1.56
C LYS A 27 14.41 13.76 1.42
N GLY A 28 13.53 13.05 2.15
CA GLY A 28 12.08 13.24 2.04
C GLY A 28 11.29 11.94 2.16
N TYR A 29 10.09 11.92 1.59
CA TYR A 29 9.21 10.74 1.57
C TYR A 29 9.06 10.24 0.13
N GLY A 30 9.33 8.96 -0.09
CA GLY A 30 8.90 8.23 -1.28
C GLY A 30 7.71 7.34 -0.95
N TRP A 31 6.92 6.96 -1.94
CA TRP A 31 5.78 6.06 -1.72
C TRP A 31 5.55 5.13 -2.90
N GLU A 32 5.06 3.94 -2.58
CA GLU A 32 4.62 2.93 -3.55
C GLU A 32 3.13 2.67 -3.32
N VAL A 33 2.32 2.86 -4.37
CA VAL A 33 0.87 2.59 -4.35
C VAL A 33 0.61 1.36 -5.20
N THR A 34 -0.07 0.37 -4.64
CA THR A 34 -0.55 -0.83 -5.34
C THR A 34 -2.06 -0.85 -5.23
N ALA A 35 -2.77 -0.80 -6.36
CA ALA A 35 -4.22 -0.93 -6.40
C ALA A 35 -4.60 -2.20 -7.15
N SER A 36 -5.61 -2.91 -6.64
CA SER A 36 -6.20 -4.09 -7.26
C SER A 36 -7.68 -3.84 -7.47
N GLY A 37 -8.13 -3.89 -8.73
CA GLY A 37 -9.52 -3.72 -9.12
C GLY A 37 -10.03 -4.94 -9.89
N LYS A 38 -11.33 -4.98 -10.14
CA LYS A 38 -11.97 -6.04 -10.96
C LYS A 38 -11.53 -5.99 -12.42
N ASP A 39 -11.13 -4.82 -12.89
CA ASP A 39 -10.63 -4.53 -14.21
C ASP A 39 -9.56 -3.43 -14.14
N ALA A 40 -8.84 -3.23 -15.24
CA ALA A 40 -7.73 -2.29 -15.31
C ALA A 40 -8.18 -0.84 -15.09
N ASP A 41 -9.41 -0.49 -15.46
CA ASP A 41 -9.93 0.87 -15.33
C ASP A 41 -10.19 1.20 -13.85
N GLU A 42 -10.86 0.30 -13.12
CA GLU A 42 -11.08 0.41 -11.68
C GLU A 42 -9.74 0.50 -10.91
N ALA A 43 -8.75 -0.32 -11.28
CA ALA A 43 -7.44 -0.29 -10.66
C ALA A 43 -6.68 1.04 -10.90
N LEU A 44 -6.80 1.59 -12.12
CA LEU A 44 -6.15 2.86 -12.47
C LEU A 44 -6.81 4.06 -11.80
N ASP A 45 -8.14 4.06 -11.66
CA ASP A 45 -8.87 5.11 -10.96
C ASP A 45 -8.50 5.15 -9.47
N LEU A 46 -8.51 3.98 -8.82
CA LEU A 46 -8.06 3.83 -7.43
C LEU A 46 -6.62 4.28 -7.24
N LEU A 47 -5.71 3.90 -8.14
CA LEU A 47 -4.31 4.28 -8.07
C LEU A 47 -4.13 5.79 -8.15
N ARG A 48 -4.84 6.46 -9.08
CA ARG A 48 -4.79 7.92 -9.24
C ARG A 48 -5.34 8.67 -8.04
N GLU A 49 -6.47 8.23 -7.50
CA GLU A 49 -7.06 8.86 -6.31
C GLU A 49 -6.09 8.79 -5.13
N VAL A 50 -5.52 7.61 -4.92
CA VAL A 50 -4.62 7.34 -3.79
C VAL A 50 -3.30 8.08 -3.96
N GLU A 51 -2.72 8.09 -5.16
CA GLU A 51 -1.50 8.85 -5.45
C GLU A 51 -1.71 10.35 -5.19
N ARG A 52 -2.84 10.92 -5.62
CA ARG A 52 -3.19 12.32 -5.36
C ARG A 52 -3.21 12.61 -3.85
N ARG A 53 -3.93 11.78 -3.08
CA ARG A 53 -4.02 11.95 -1.62
C ARG A 53 -2.67 11.82 -0.92
N VAL A 54 -1.87 10.83 -1.30
CA VAL A 54 -0.54 10.64 -0.72
C VAL A 54 0.37 11.82 -1.04
N ARG A 55 0.26 12.39 -2.25
CA ARG A 55 1.01 13.58 -2.62
C ARG A 55 0.54 14.83 -1.85
N GLU A 56 -0.76 15.01 -1.64
CA GLU A 56 -1.28 16.12 -0.83
C GLU A 56 -0.80 16.02 0.62
N GLU A 57 -0.86 14.83 1.21
CA GLU A 57 -0.53 14.62 2.62
C GLU A 57 0.98 14.53 2.90
N PHE A 58 1.76 13.95 1.98
CA PHE A 58 3.18 13.63 2.20
C PHE A 58 4.13 14.24 1.14
N GLY A 59 3.61 14.65 -0.01
CA GLY A 59 4.39 15.26 -1.11
C GLY A 59 4.69 16.74 -0.93
N GLY A 60 4.16 17.39 0.11
CA GLY A 60 4.43 18.79 0.45
C GLY A 60 5.74 19.06 1.21
N ALA A 61 6.60 18.05 1.42
CA ALA A 61 7.86 18.20 2.16
C ALA A 61 9.04 18.67 1.28
N GLU A 62 8.78 19.47 0.26
CA GLU A 62 9.78 20.22 -0.50
C GLU A 62 9.48 21.72 -0.37
N THR A 63 9.76 22.31 0.79
CA THR A 63 10.14 23.72 0.87
C THR A 63 11.13 23.98 1.99
#